data_AF-A0A4R3NS19-F1
#
_entry.id   AF-A0A4R3NS19-F1
#
_cell.length_a   1.000
_cell.length_b   1.000
_cell.length_c   1.000
_cell.angle_alpha   90.00
_cell.angle_beta   90.00
_cell.angle_gamma   90.00
#
_symmetry.space_group_name_H-M   'P 1'
#
loop_
_entity.id
_entity.type
_entity.pdbx_description
1 polymer ?
#
loop_
_entity_poly.entity_id
_entity_poly.type
_entity_poly.pdbx_seq_one_letter_code
_entity_poly.pdbx_strand_id
1 'polypeptide(L)'
;MIITTFKVNSLANRYAEAIYQDIKACNGGDYFTMNVGNKVIEVAISDGAKSVRLLVDSYLLNALKQEKKAWKKAAVQVLKVCVINGVITGYGREIWKSMINDMGNTLAEQGEFQ
;
A
#
# COMPACT_ATOMS: atom_id res chain seq x y z
N MET A 1 2.78 -7.62 24.51
CA MET A 1 2.70 -7.82 23.04
C MET A 1 1.40 -7.31 22.40
N ILE A 2 0.61 -6.46 23.07
CA ILE A 2 -0.66 -5.91 22.55
C ILE A 2 -0.47 -4.51 21.93
N ILE A 3 0.32 -3.66 22.59
CA ILE A 3 0.58 -2.26 22.18
C ILE A 3 1.19 -2.17 20.77
N THR A 4 2.06 -3.11 20.40
CA THR A 4 2.68 -3.14 19.06
C THR A 4 1.67 -3.44 17.96
N THR A 5 0.65 -4.25 18.23
CA THR A 5 -0.43 -4.54 17.26
C THR A 5 -1.29 -3.29 17.03
N PHE A 6 -1.68 -2.58 18.09
CA PHE A 6 -2.42 -1.31 17.97
C PHE A 6 -1.63 -0.25 17.20
N LYS A 7 -0.32 -0.14 17.45
CA LYS A 7 0.53 0.83 16.78
C LYS A 7 0.69 0.55 15.29
N VAL A 8 0.89 -0.72 14.91
CA VAL A 8 0.94 -1.11 13.48
C VAL A 8 -0.38 -0.77 12.80
N ASN A 9 -1.51 -1.15 13.39
CA ASN A 9 -2.84 -0.86 12.82
C ASN A 9 -3.08 0.64 12.64
N SER A 10 -2.77 1.46 13.65
CA SER A 10 -2.93 2.92 13.57
C SER A 10 -2.06 3.53 12.47
N LEU A 11 -0.81 3.10 12.35
CA LEU A 11 0.10 3.60 11.31
C LEU A 11 -0.32 3.14 9.91
N ALA A 12 -0.78 1.89 9.76
CA ALA A 12 -1.26 1.37 8.49
C ALA A 12 -2.53 2.11 8.01
N ASN A 13 -3.45 2.43 8.92
CA ASN A 13 -4.61 3.28 8.61
C ASN A 13 -4.19 4.67 8.12
N ARG A 14 -3.25 5.31 8.81
CA ARG A 14 -2.75 6.64 8.41
C ARG A 14 -2.07 6.61 7.05
N TYR A 15 -1.32 5.54 6.78
CA TYR A 15 -0.66 5.37 5.50
C TYR A 15 -1.65 5.14 4.36
N ALA A 16 -2.68 4.31 4.58
CA ALA A 16 -3.74 4.09 3.60
C ALA A 16 -4.54 5.37 3.29
N GLU A 17 -4.86 6.16 4.31
CA GLU A 17 -5.51 7.46 4.13
C GLU A 17 -4.62 8.41 3.32
N ALA A 18 -3.34 8.53 3.67
CA ALA A 18 -2.40 9.40 2.97
C ALA A 18 -2.20 9.00 1.51
N ILE A 19 -2.12 7.69 1.22
CA ILE A 19 -2.09 7.18 -0.16
C ILE A 19 -3.39 7.56 -0.89
N TYR A 20 -4.54 7.32 -0.29
CA TYR A 20 -5.83 7.59 -0.94
C TYR A 20 -5.98 9.06 -1.32
N GLN A 21 -5.63 9.98 -0.41
CA GLN A 21 -5.64 11.42 -0.70
C GLN A 21 -4.63 11.80 -1.79
N ASP A 22 -3.45 11.18 -1.78
CA ASP A 22 -2.43 11.42 -2.81
C ASP A 22 -2.89 10.94 -4.20
N ILE A 23 -3.52 9.77 -4.27
CA ILE A 23 -4.11 9.22 -5.50
C ILE A 23 -5.16 10.18 -6.05
N LYS A 24 -6.09 10.64 -5.22
CA LYS A 24 -7.13 11.58 -5.65
C LYS A 24 -6.53 12.88 -6.17
N ALA A 25 -5.50 13.40 -5.49
CA ALA A 25 -4.84 14.64 -5.88
C ALA A 25 -4.08 14.50 -7.21
N CYS A 26 -3.42 13.37 -7.45
CA CYS A 26 -2.64 13.14 -8.67
C CYS A 26 -3.50 12.74 -9.88
N ASN A 27 -4.55 11.95 -9.67
CA ASN A 27 -5.31 11.33 -10.76
C ASN A 27 -6.66 12.01 -11.01
N GLY A 28 -7.11 12.91 -10.14
CA GLY A 28 -8.40 13.60 -10.29
C GLY A 28 -9.63 12.71 -10.07
N GLY A 29 -9.45 11.51 -9.49
CA GLY A 29 -10.52 10.55 -9.26
C GLY A 29 -10.16 9.43 -8.28
N ASP A 30 -11.11 8.55 -8.02
CA ASP A 30 -10.98 7.41 -7.12
C ASP A 30 -10.42 6.18 -7.87
N TYR A 31 -9.25 6.32 -8.46
CA TYR A 31 -8.59 5.24 -9.20
C TYR A 31 -7.07 5.42 -9.21
N PHE A 32 -6.33 4.32 -9.37
CA PHE A 32 -4.90 4.35 -9.68
C PHE A 32 -4.60 3.43 -10.87
N THR A 33 -3.50 3.69 -11.56
CA THR A 33 -3.03 2.84 -12.65
C THR A 33 -1.93 1.91 -12.18
N MET A 34 -1.89 0.69 -12.72
CA MET A 34 -0.75 -0.21 -12.55
C MET A 34 -0.42 -0.95 -13.84
N ASN A 35 0.83 -1.39 -13.96
CA ASN A 35 1.26 -2.21 -15.07
C ASN A 35 0.98 -3.68 -14.76
N VAL A 36 0.35 -4.39 -15.69
CA VAL A 36 0.16 -5.84 -15.65
C VAL A 36 0.70 -6.43 -16.94
N GLY A 37 1.86 -7.07 -16.85
CA GLY A 37 2.63 -7.45 -18.04
C GLY A 37 2.94 -6.23 -18.91
N ASN A 38 2.47 -6.25 -20.17
CA ASN A 38 2.66 -5.16 -21.13
C ASN A 38 1.47 -4.18 -21.19
N LYS A 39 0.47 -4.32 -20.31
CA LYS A 39 -0.74 -3.49 -20.30
C LYS A 39 -0.72 -2.56 -19.09
N VAL A 40 -1.25 -1.35 -19.27
CA VAL A 40 -1.59 -0.45 -18.17
C VAL A 40 -3.08 -0.65 -17.89
N ILE A 41 -3.44 -0.93 -16.64
CA ILE A 41 -4.84 -1.05 -16.23
C ILE A 41 -5.18 0.01 -15.19
N GLU A 42 -6.43 0.46 -15.23
CA GLU A 42 -7.03 1.32 -14.23
C GLU A 42 -7.70 0.47 -13.15
N VAL A 43 -7.38 0.75 -11.90
CA VAL A 43 -7.95 0.09 -10.72
C VAL A 43 -8.81 1.10 -9.97
N ALA A 44 -10.12 0.90 -10.02
CA ALA A 44 -11.08 1.71 -9.28
C ALA A 44 -10.96 1.46 -7.76
N ILE A 45 -11.10 2.53 -6.98
CA ILE A 45 -11.10 2.51 -5.50
C ILE A 45 -12.54 2.71 -5.02
N SER A 46 -13.21 1.61 -4.66
CA SER A 46 -14.65 1.64 -4.36
C SER A 46 -15.02 2.09 -2.92
N ASP A 47 -14.16 1.85 -1.91
CA ASP A 47 -14.41 2.20 -0.49
C ASP A 47 -13.26 3.06 0.08
N GLY A 48 -12.76 3.97 -0.75
CA GLY A 48 -11.73 4.95 -0.41
C GLY A 48 -10.51 4.35 0.30
N ALA A 49 -10.11 4.98 1.41
CA ALA A 49 -8.96 4.56 2.20
C ALA A 49 -9.07 3.13 2.76
N LYS A 50 -10.27 2.55 2.91
CA LYS A 50 -10.40 1.15 3.37
C LYS A 50 -9.96 0.16 2.30
N SER A 51 -10.30 0.40 1.03
CA SER A 51 -9.79 -0.41 -0.08
C SER A 51 -8.26 -0.34 -0.15
N VAL A 52 -7.69 0.86 0.00
CA VAL A 52 -6.23 1.04 0.06
C VAL A 52 -5.62 0.32 1.28
N ARG A 53 -6.31 0.32 2.43
CA ARG A 53 -5.84 -0.37 3.63
C ARG A 53 -5.73 -1.88 3.43
N LEU A 54 -6.65 -2.48 2.68
CA LEU A 54 -6.54 -3.90 2.30
C LEU A 54 -5.28 -4.17 1.48
N LEU A 55 -4.93 -3.28 0.55
CA LEU A 55 -3.69 -3.39 -0.23
C LEU A 55 -2.45 -3.27 0.65
N VAL A 56 -2.43 -2.33 1.59
CA VAL A 56 -1.34 -2.19 2.58
C VAL A 56 -1.19 -3.46 3.42
N ASP A 57 -2.29 -4.06 3.85
CA ASP A 57 -2.26 -5.29 4.63
C ASP A 57 -1.73 -6.48 3.79
N SER A 58 -2.17 -6.60 2.54
CA SER A 58 -1.84 -7.71 1.64
C SER A 58 -0.43 -7.64 1.03
N TYR A 59 0.05 -6.46 0.66
CA TYR A 59 1.33 -6.32 -0.07
C TYR A 59 2.47 -5.80 0.80
N LEU A 60 2.21 -4.93 1.78
CA LEU A 60 3.28 -4.48 2.70
C LEU A 60 3.36 -5.33 3.96
N LEU A 61 2.26 -5.44 4.72
CA LEU A 61 2.32 -6.10 6.03
C LEU A 61 2.47 -7.62 5.90
N ASN A 62 1.85 -8.24 4.90
CA ASN A 62 2.01 -9.67 4.66
C ASN A 62 3.44 -10.03 4.23
N ALA A 63 4.06 -9.25 3.33
CA ALA A 63 5.44 -9.44 2.93
C ALA A 63 6.39 -9.34 4.15
N LEU A 64 6.24 -8.29 4.96
CA LEU A 64 7.03 -8.14 6.19
C LEU A 64 6.85 -9.31 7.17
N LYS A 65 5.62 -9.84 7.31
CA LYS A 65 5.31 -11.00 8.17
C LYS A 65 6.06 -12.25 7.71
N GLN A 66 6.15 -12.47 6.41
CA GLN A 66 6.82 -13.64 5.82
C GLN A 66 8.33 -13.55 5.94
N GLU A 67 8.92 -12.36 5.77
CA GLU A 67 10.36 -12.19 5.77
C GLU A 67 11.00 -12.14 7.17
N LYS A 68 10.28 -11.62 8.18
CA LYS A 68 10.89 -11.22 9.46
C LYS A 68 10.17 -11.78 10.68
N LYS A 69 10.90 -12.54 11.50
CA LYS A 69 10.44 -12.94 12.85
C LYS A 69 10.01 -11.74 13.72
N ALA A 70 10.63 -10.58 13.51
CA ALA A 70 10.32 -9.31 14.19
C ALA A 70 9.53 -8.30 13.31
N TRP A 71 8.69 -8.78 12.38
CA TRP A 71 8.00 -7.96 11.37
C TRP A 71 7.27 -6.74 11.94
N LYS A 72 6.65 -6.83 13.13
CA LYS A 72 5.92 -5.70 13.74
C LYS A 72 6.83 -4.49 13.99
N LYS A 73 8.09 -4.72 14.41
CA LYS A 73 9.06 -3.64 14.61
C LYS A 73 9.45 -3.01 13.27
N ALA A 74 9.69 -3.84 12.26
CA ALA A 74 9.99 -3.37 10.90
C ALA A 74 8.83 -2.57 10.30
N ALA A 75 7.59 -3.06 10.44
CA ALA A 75 6.38 -2.35 9.99
C ALA A 75 6.24 -0.98 10.64
N VAL A 76 6.46 -0.87 11.96
CA VAL A 76 6.45 0.43 12.64
C VAL A 76 7.54 1.36 12.12
N GLN A 77 8.74 0.85 11.84
CA GLN A 77 9.84 1.67 11.32
C GLN A 77 9.54 2.21 9.93
N VAL A 78 9.04 1.36 9.03
CA VAL A 78 8.64 1.75 7.66
C VAL A 78 7.48 2.73 7.70
N LEU A 79 6.34 2.36 8.30
CA LEU A 79 5.13 3.16 8.24
C LEU A 79 5.25 4.54 8.90
N LYS A 80 6.12 4.67 9.93
CA LYS A 80 6.38 5.96 10.58
C LYS A 80 6.99 7.00 9.66
N VAL A 81 7.79 6.59 8.68
CA VAL A 81 8.47 7.50 7.75
C VAL A 81 7.74 7.64 6.41
N CYS A 82 6.75 6.78 6.15
CA CYS A 82 5.89 6.89 4.97
C CYS A 82 4.93 8.09 5.03
N VAL A 83 4.58 8.57 6.23
CA VAL A 83 3.64 9.69 6.43
C VAL A 83 4.18 10.68 7.44
N ILE A 84 4.22 11.96 7.06
CA ILE A 84 4.57 13.07 7.95
C ILE A 84 3.42 14.08 7.90
N ASN A 85 2.90 14.47 9.07
CA ASN A 85 1.78 15.42 9.20
C ASN A 85 0.55 15.05 8.35
N GLY A 86 0.27 13.76 8.19
CA GLY A 86 -0.85 13.26 7.39
C GLY A 86 -0.60 13.20 5.88
N VAL A 87 0.56 13.70 5.41
CA VAL A 87 0.94 13.71 3.99
C VAL A 87 1.90 12.57 3.70
N ILE A 88 1.69 11.88 2.58
CA ILE A 88 2.60 10.83 2.13
C ILE A 88 3.95 11.42 1.73
N THR A 89 5.03 10.84 2.25
CA THR A 89 6.40 11.26 1.93
C THR A 89 6.83 10.69 0.59
N GLY A 90 7.97 11.17 0.04
CA GLY A 90 8.57 10.55 -1.15
C GLY A 90 8.87 9.06 -0.94
N TYR A 91 9.44 8.71 0.22
CA TYR A 91 9.65 7.29 0.58
C TYR A 91 8.33 6.51 0.70
N GLY A 92 7.27 7.13 1.25
CA GLY A 92 5.94 6.55 1.24
C GLY A 92 5.45 6.22 -0.17
N ARG A 93 5.60 7.14 -1.13
CA ARG A 93 5.21 6.89 -2.53
C ARG A 93 6.01 5.75 -3.15
N GLU A 94 7.30 5.64 -2.86
CA GLU A 94 8.11 4.52 -3.37
C GLU A 94 7.66 3.16 -2.80
N ILE A 95 7.28 3.10 -1.52
CA ILE A 95 6.67 1.89 -0.95
C ILE A 95 5.32 1.59 -1.63
N TRP A 96 4.50 2.61 -1.87
CA TRP A 96 3.24 2.44 -2.62
C TRP A 96 3.48 1.91 -4.04
N LYS A 97 4.44 2.49 -4.78
CA LYS A 97 4.85 2.03 -6.11
C LYS A 97 5.34 0.58 -6.10
N SER A 98 6.12 0.19 -5.09
CA SER A 98 6.55 -1.20 -4.94
C SER A 98 5.36 -2.14 -4.78
N MET A 99 4.38 -1.79 -3.93
CA MET A 99 3.20 -2.64 -3.72
C MET A 99 2.35 -2.81 -4.99
N ILE A 100 2.13 -1.74 -5.76
CA ILE A 100 1.35 -1.84 -7.02
C ILE A 100 2.11 -2.63 -8.09
N ASN A 101 3.45 -2.59 -8.10
CA ASN A 101 4.25 -3.40 -9.00
C ASN A 101 4.15 -4.90 -8.63
N ASP A 102 4.24 -5.22 -7.34
CA ASP A 102 4.07 -6.61 -6.86
C ASP A 102 2.67 -7.14 -7.17
N MET A 103 1.64 -6.29 -7.05
CA MET A 103 0.27 -6.61 -7.45
C MET A 103 0.17 -6.87 -8.95
N GLY A 104 0.74 -5.99 -9.77
CA GLY A 104 0.74 -6.13 -11.21
C GLY A 104 1.44 -7.40 -11.69
N ASN A 105 2.57 -7.75 -11.06
CA ASN A 105 3.28 -9.01 -11.32
C ASN A 105 2.43 -10.22 -10.94
N THR A 106 1.80 -10.20 -9.76
CA THR A 106 0.92 -11.29 -9.30
C THR A 106 -0.22 -11.57 -10.30
N LEU A 107 -0.85 -10.51 -10.83
CA LEU A 107 -1.94 -10.66 -11.80
C LEU A 107 -1.46 -11.13 -13.18
N ALA A 108 -0.26 -10.69 -13.60
CA ALA A 108 0.35 -11.15 -14.84
C ALA A 108 0.69 -12.64 -14.78
N GLU A 109 1.22 -13.11 -13.64
CA GLU A 109 1.53 -14.52 -13.39
C GLU A 109 0.27 -15.40 -13.37
N GLN A 110 -0.87 -14.86 -12.94
CA GLN A 110 -2.16 -15.56 -12.92
C GLN A 110 -2.83 -15.67 -14.31
N GLY A 111 -2.23 -15.07 -15.35
CA GLY A 111 -2.71 -15.20 -16.73
C GLY A 111 -3.94 -14.34 -17.07
N GLU A 112 -4.44 -13.50 -16.15
CA GLU A 112 -5.66 -12.72 -16.37
C GLU A 112 -5.50 -11.58 -17.41
N PHE A 113 -4.27 -11.30 -17.86
CA PHE A 113 -3.97 -10.18 -18.76
C PHE A 113 -2.94 -10.48 -19.86
N GLN A 114 -2.69 -11.75 -20.19
CA GLN A 114 -1.85 -12.11 -21.36
C GLN A 114 -2.43 -11.59 -22.69
#